data_AF-H8I4Z9-F1
#
_entry.id   AF-H8I4Z9-F1
#
_cell.length_a   1.000
_cell.length_b   1.000
_cell.length_c   1.000
_cell.angle_alpha   90.00
_cell.angle_beta   90.00
_cell.angle_gamma   90.00
#
_symmetry.space_group_name_H-M   'P 1'
#
loop_
_entity.id
_entity.type
_entity.pdbx_description
1 polymer ?
#
loop_
_entity_poly.entity_id
_entity_poly.type
_entity_poly.pdbx_seq_one_letter_code
_entity_poly.pdbx_strand_id
1 'polypeptide(L)'
;MIRVGIIGGTGYTGGELLRLLCMHPMAEVTVVTSRSQAGKPLEAIHPNLKGLMDLRFEDLDPAAIGDKCDVVFTAVPHGAAMSVVPGLVDAGLRVIDLSADYRLPAEVFERVYKKKHLDPRPNVYGLPELHAEEIKNATVVGNPGCYPTGAILAGAPLVRAGVVERIVFDSKSGISGAGQEPSETTHYPNVAENIRAYNITTHRHKAEIEQELGALSPNARFSFTPHVIPSVRGILTTAHVFVNRPMATEEVQSIYEEFYADKPFVRMNKPSLANVRGSNFCDISFEVDEGTDRIVVVSAIDNMVKGAAGQAIQNMNIMYGLDERTGIWMSGLPP
;
A
#
# COMPACT_ATOMS: atom_id res chain seq x y z
N MET A 1 -2.56 -20.60 -15.07
CA MET A 1 -2.26 -19.22 -14.64
C MET A 1 -3.42 -18.74 -13.79
N ILE A 2 -3.17 -17.94 -12.76
CA ILE A 2 -4.19 -17.27 -11.96
C ILE A 2 -4.85 -16.22 -12.84
N ARG A 3 -6.18 -16.30 -13.02
CA ARG A 3 -6.95 -15.35 -13.83
C ARG A 3 -7.31 -14.15 -12.97
N VAL A 4 -6.93 -12.97 -13.41
CA VAL A 4 -7.04 -11.73 -12.64
C VAL A 4 -8.07 -10.80 -13.25
N GLY A 5 -9.01 -10.35 -12.41
CA GLY A 5 -9.90 -9.23 -12.70
C GLY A 5 -9.40 -7.94 -12.05
N ILE A 6 -9.55 -6.81 -12.74
CA ILE A 6 -9.27 -5.48 -12.18
C ILE A 6 -10.51 -4.60 -12.35
N ILE A 7 -11.13 -4.24 -11.24
CA ILE A 7 -12.24 -3.28 -11.23
C ILE A 7 -11.69 -1.87 -10.99
N GLY A 8 -11.96 -0.94 -11.91
CA GLY A 8 -11.41 0.42 -11.84
C GLY A 8 -10.04 0.57 -12.50
N GLY A 9 -9.86 -0.04 -13.67
CA GLY A 9 -8.56 -0.14 -14.32
C GLY A 9 -7.99 1.18 -14.87
N THR A 10 -8.75 2.27 -14.91
CA THR A 10 -8.31 3.53 -15.56
C THR A 10 -7.41 4.40 -14.69
N GLY A 11 -7.52 4.31 -13.37
CA GLY A 11 -6.73 5.14 -12.46
C GLY A 11 -5.26 4.72 -12.39
N TYR A 12 -4.41 5.53 -11.75
CA TYR A 12 -2.99 5.24 -11.61
C TYR A 12 -2.70 3.88 -10.96
N THR A 13 -3.44 3.49 -9.92
CA THR A 13 -3.23 2.20 -9.25
C THR A 13 -3.66 1.02 -10.13
N GLY A 14 -4.77 1.16 -10.86
CA GLY A 14 -5.22 0.16 -11.85
C GLY A 14 -4.21 0.01 -12.99
N GLY A 15 -3.69 1.12 -13.50
CA GLY A 15 -2.62 1.12 -14.50
C GLY A 15 -1.32 0.47 -13.98
N GLU A 16 -0.96 0.71 -12.71
CA GLU A 16 0.23 0.10 -12.11
C GLU A 16 0.06 -1.41 -11.91
N LEU A 17 -1.13 -1.88 -11.51
CA LEU A 17 -1.46 -3.31 -11.47
C LEU A 17 -1.30 -3.93 -12.86
N LEU A 18 -1.86 -3.31 -13.90
CA LEU A 18 -1.73 -3.80 -15.28
C LEU A 18 -0.26 -3.87 -15.73
N ARG A 19 0.54 -2.84 -15.43
CA ARG A 19 1.98 -2.78 -15.75
C ARG A 19 2.76 -3.91 -15.10
N LEU A 20 2.43 -4.27 -13.85
CA LEU A 20 3.12 -5.33 -13.13
C LEU A 20 2.63 -6.72 -13.56
N LEU A 21 1.32 -6.89 -13.69
CA LEU A 21 0.70 -8.18 -14.02
C LEU A 21 0.97 -8.62 -15.46
N CYS A 22 1.18 -7.70 -16.41
CA CYS A 22 1.53 -8.09 -17.77
C CYS A 22 2.87 -8.83 -17.89
N MET A 23 3.72 -8.73 -16.85
CA MET A 23 5.00 -9.44 -16.74
C MET A 23 4.96 -10.59 -15.73
N HIS A 24 3.82 -10.87 -15.11
CA HIS A 24 3.73 -11.88 -14.05
C HIS A 24 3.64 -13.29 -14.64
N PRO A 25 4.62 -14.19 -14.40
CA PRO A 25 4.72 -15.46 -15.12
C PRO A 25 3.61 -16.47 -14.77
N MET A 26 2.92 -16.27 -13.65
CA MET A 26 1.92 -17.19 -13.12
C MET A 26 0.51 -16.60 -13.09
N ALA A 27 0.31 -15.38 -13.58
CA ALA A 27 -0.98 -14.67 -13.54
C ALA A 27 -1.26 -14.00 -14.88
N GLU A 28 -2.53 -13.95 -15.25
CA GLU A 28 -3.00 -13.36 -16.51
C GLU A 28 -4.20 -12.49 -16.20
N VAL A 29 -4.19 -11.25 -16.68
CA VAL A 29 -5.36 -10.37 -16.56
C VAL A 29 -6.38 -10.78 -17.61
N THR A 30 -7.57 -11.16 -17.16
CA THR A 30 -8.66 -11.61 -18.04
C THR A 30 -9.79 -10.60 -18.13
N VAL A 31 -9.93 -9.72 -17.14
CA VAL A 31 -10.98 -8.70 -17.06
C VAL A 31 -10.41 -7.38 -16.55
N VAL A 32 -10.74 -6.28 -17.23
CA VAL A 32 -10.47 -4.93 -16.75
C VAL A 32 -11.72 -4.09 -16.93
N THR A 33 -12.29 -3.55 -15.84
CA THR A 33 -13.54 -2.80 -15.94
C THR A 33 -13.35 -1.30 -15.90
N SER A 34 -14.17 -0.62 -16.70
CA SER A 34 -14.37 0.84 -16.63
C SER A 34 -15.68 1.21 -17.33
N ARG A 35 -16.62 1.78 -16.58
CA ARG A 35 -17.91 2.24 -17.13
C ARG A 35 -17.74 3.32 -18.19
N SER A 36 -16.83 4.27 -17.98
CA SER A 36 -16.66 5.41 -18.88
C SER A 36 -15.80 5.11 -20.11
N GLN A 37 -15.05 4.00 -20.11
CA GLN A 37 -14.13 3.62 -21.19
C GLN A 37 -14.49 2.28 -21.85
N ALA A 38 -15.67 1.72 -21.55
CA ALA A 38 -16.10 0.43 -22.06
C ALA A 38 -15.94 0.30 -23.59
N GLY A 39 -15.41 -0.83 -24.04
CA GLY A 39 -15.11 -1.14 -25.44
C GLY A 39 -13.79 -0.54 -25.96
N LYS A 40 -13.16 0.42 -25.27
CA LYS A 40 -11.87 0.97 -25.69
C LYS A 40 -10.71 0.02 -25.33
N PRO A 41 -9.67 -0.05 -26.17
CA PRO A 41 -8.46 -0.82 -25.84
C PRO A 41 -7.72 -0.21 -24.65
N LEU A 42 -7.03 -1.03 -23.86
CA LEU A 42 -6.28 -0.55 -22.69
C LEU A 42 -5.25 0.53 -23.05
N GLU A 43 -4.57 0.38 -24.18
CA GLU A 43 -3.54 1.32 -24.64
C GLU A 43 -4.06 2.74 -24.94
N ALA A 44 -5.38 2.92 -25.08
CA ALA A 44 -5.98 4.25 -25.23
C ALA A 44 -5.89 5.08 -23.94
N ILE A 45 -5.80 4.41 -22.79
CA ILE A 45 -5.66 5.05 -21.46
C ILE A 45 -4.25 4.84 -20.92
N HIS A 46 -3.69 3.65 -21.10
CA HIS A 46 -2.37 3.25 -20.64
C HIS A 46 -1.44 2.97 -21.83
N PRO A 47 -0.95 4.01 -22.53
CA PRO A 47 -0.17 3.83 -23.76
C PRO A 47 1.11 3.02 -23.56
N ASN A 48 1.64 2.97 -22.34
CA ASN A 48 2.77 2.14 -21.96
C ASN A 48 2.50 0.62 -22.03
N LEU A 49 1.24 0.19 -22.19
CA LEU A 49 0.86 -1.23 -22.32
C LEU A 49 0.67 -1.68 -23.78
N LYS A 50 0.91 -0.79 -24.75
CA LYS A 50 0.78 -1.08 -26.17
C LYS A 50 1.63 -2.29 -26.59
N GLY A 51 0.98 -3.29 -27.17
CA GLY A 51 1.62 -4.53 -27.61
C GLY A 51 2.00 -5.51 -26.50
N LEU A 52 1.73 -5.18 -25.22
CA LEU A 52 1.95 -6.08 -24.08
C LEU A 52 0.66 -6.79 -23.65
N MET A 53 -0.50 -6.18 -23.88
CA MET A 53 -1.82 -6.74 -23.54
C MET A 53 -2.83 -6.40 -24.62
N ASP A 54 -3.55 -7.40 -25.12
CA ASP A 54 -4.66 -7.21 -26.06
C ASP A 54 -6.01 -7.35 -25.33
N LEU A 55 -6.31 -6.35 -24.50
CA LEU A 55 -7.54 -6.28 -23.71
C LEU A 55 -8.27 -4.97 -23.96
N ARG A 56 -9.57 -4.99 -23.67
CA ARG A 56 -10.45 -3.81 -23.70
C ARG A 56 -11.08 -3.62 -22.33
N PHE A 57 -11.42 -2.38 -22.02
CA PHE A 57 -12.24 -2.12 -20.85
C PHE A 57 -13.64 -2.70 -21.06
N GLU A 58 -14.16 -3.39 -20.05
CA GLU A 58 -15.51 -3.93 -20.04
C GLU A 58 -16.41 -3.17 -19.03
N ASP A 59 -17.71 -3.14 -19.30
CA ASP A 59 -18.72 -2.74 -18.30
C ASP A 59 -19.46 -4.01 -17.87
N LEU A 60 -18.89 -4.68 -16.86
CA LEU A 60 -19.44 -5.93 -16.33
C LEU A 60 -20.03 -5.71 -14.94
N ASP A 61 -21.15 -6.38 -14.70
CA ASP A 61 -21.63 -6.66 -13.35
C ASP A 61 -20.62 -7.57 -12.62
N PRO A 62 -20.27 -7.30 -11.34
CA PRO A 62 -19.49 -8.21 -10.51
C PRO A 62 -19.87 -9.70 -10.63
N ALA A 63 -21.16 -10.03 -10.75
CA ALA A 63 -21.59 -11.43 -10.89
C ALA A 63 -21.07 -12.09 -12.18
N ALA A 64 -20.92 -11.32 -13.27
CA ALA A 64 -20.41 -11.80 -14.55
C ALA A 64 -18.88 -11.98 -14.57
N ILE A 65 -18.19 -11.54 -13.51
CA ILE A 65 -16.72 -11.69 -13.36
C ILE A 65 -16.37 -13.09 -12.83
N GLY A 66 -17.28 -13.74 -12.08
CA GLY A 66 -17.09 -15.03 -11.43
C GLY A 66 -16.45 -16.11 -12.31
N ASP A 67 -16.98 -16.31 -13.51
CA ASP A 67 -16.50 -17.37 -14.41
C ASP A 67 -15.18 -17.03 -15.10
N LYS A 68 -14.78 -15.76 -15.09
CA LYS A 68 -13.62 -15.24 -15.84
C LYS A 68 -12.35 -15.11 -15.01
N CYS A 69 -12.47 -15.06 -13.69
CA CYS A 69 -11.38 -14.73 -12.78
C CYS A 69 -11.27 -15.75 -11.65
N ASP A 70 -10.11 -15.79 -11.01
CA ASP A 70 -9.88 -16.48 -9.75
C ASP A 70 -9.71 -15.46 -8.60
N VAL A 71 -9.14 -14.29 -8.92
CA VAL A 71 -8.93 -13.17 -7.99
C VAL A 71 -9.29 -11.84 -8.64
N VAL A 72 -9.80 -10.92 -7.84
CA VAL A 72 -10.15 -9.56 -8.29
C VAL A 72 -9.47 -8.50 -7.44
N PHE A 73 -8.82 -7.55 -8.11
CA PHE A 73 -8.34 -6.31 -7.52
C PHE A 73 -9.39 -5.21 -7.68
N THR A 74 -9.78 -4.54 -6.58
CA THR A 74 -10.63 -3.35 -6.65
C THR A 74 -9.78 -2.09 -6.49
N ALA A 75 -9.59 -1.36 -7.60
CA ALA A 75 -8.87 -0.09 -7.68
C ALA A 75 -9.87 1.07 -7.85
N VAL A 76 -10.85 1.13 -6.95
CA VAL A 76 -11.98 2.07 -7.00
C VAL A 76 -11.86 3.15 -5.91
N PRO A 77 -12.57 4.29 -6.05
CA PRO A 77 -12.64 5.28 -4.98
C PRO A 77 -13.17 4.69 -3.68
N HIS A 78 -12.68 5.21 -2.55
CA HIS A 78 -13.13 4.81 -1.22
C HIS A 78 -14.65 4.92 -1.08
N GLY A 79 -15.23 3.83 -0.58
CA GLY A 79 -16.63 3.61 -0.35
C GLY A 79 -17.39 2.98 -1.52
N ALA A 80 -16.71 2.71 -2.64
CA ALA A 80 -17.30 2.03 -3.80
C ALA A 80 -17.05 0.51 -3.76
N ALA A 81 -15.96 0.04 -3.13
CA ALA A 81 -15.64 -1.38 -3.05
C ALA A 81 -16.75 -2.14 -2.30
N MET A 82 -17.30 -1.54 -1.23
CA MET A 82 -18.43 -2.08 -0.46
C MET A 82 -19.68 -2.46 -1.29
N SER A 83 -19.82 -1.93 -2.50
CA SER A 83 -20.96 -2.25 -3.38
C SER A 83 -20.68 -3.41 -4.35
N VAL A 84 -19.42 -3.76 -4.58
CA VAL A 84 -19.00 -4.76 -5.57
C VAL A 84 -18.44 -6.02 -4.93
N VAL A 85 -17.69 -5.88 -3.83
CA VAL A 85 -17.04 -7.01 -3.14
C VAL A 85 -18.02 -8.09 -2.67
N PRO A 86 -19.24 -7.77 -2.18
CA PRO A 86 -20.22 -8.82 -1.85
C PRO A 86 -20.47 -9.79 -2.99
N GLY A 87 -20.82 -9.28 -4.17
CA GLY A 87 -21.12 -10.12 -5.33
C GLY A 87 -19.93 -10.93 -5.82
N LEU A 88 -18.70 -10.41 -5.68
CA LEU A 88 -17.48 -11.14 -6.05
C LEU A 88 -17.21 -12.32 -5.11
N VAL A 89 -17.34 -12.09 -3.80
CA VAL A 89 -17.16 -13.13 -2.79
C VAL A 89 -18.25 -14.19 -2.89
N ASP A 90 -19.51 -13.77 -3.13
CA ASP A 90 -20.64 -14.69 -3.32
C ASP A 90 -20.45 -15.56 -4.58
N ALA A 91 -19.72 -15.06 -5.59
CA ALA A 91 -19.29 -15.81 -6.76
C ALA A 91 -18.05 -16.70 -6.51
N GLY A 92 -17.56 -16.80 -5.26
CA GLY A 92 -16.44 -17.65 -4.87
C GLY A 92 -15.06 -17.05 -5.14
N LEU A 93 -14.96 -15.77 -5.47
CA LEU A 93 -13.69 -15.12 -5.80
C LEU A 93 -12.96 -14.63 -4.54
N ARG A 94 -11.63 -14.63 -4.63
CA ARG A 94 -10.77 -13.89 -3.69
C ARG A 94 -10.67 -12.43 -4.13
N VAL A 95 -10.63 -11.51 -3.17
CA VAL A 95 -10.63 -10.07 -3.44
C VAL A 95 -9.48 -9.37 -2.70
N ILE A 96 -8.78 -8.49 -3.40
CA ILE A 96 -7.78 -7.59 -2.83
C ILE A 96 -8.24 -6.17 -3.11
N ASP A 97 -8.70 -5.46 -2.07
CA ASP A 97 -9.19 -4.09 -2.19
C ASP A 97 -8.09 -3.08 -1.96
N LEU A 98 -7.81 -2.24 -2.96
CA LEU A 98 -6.83 -1.17 -2.87
C LEU A 98 -7.44 0.13 -2.36
N SER A 99 -8.76 0.18 -2.17
CA SER A 99 -9.42 1.25 -1.44
C SER A 99 -9.21 1.08 0.08
N ALA A 100 -9.86 1.93 0.87
CA ALA A 100 -9.77 1.88 2.33
C ALA A 100 -10.90 1.08 2.99
N ASP A 101 -11.81 0.53 2.20
CA ASP A 101 -13.09 0.00 2.69
C ASP A 101 -12.87 -1.18 3.64
N TYR A 102 -11.91 -2.05 3.36
CA TYR A 102 -11.63 -3.25 4.17
C TYR A 102 -10.33 -3.18 4.97
N ARG A 103 -9.85 -1.97 5.32
CA ARG A 103 -8.59 -1.80 6.08
C ARG A 103 -8.76 -1.66 7.59
N LEU A 104 -9.93 -1.21 8.00
CA LEU A 104 -10.25 -0.83 9.38
C LEU A 104 -11.50 -1.58 9.84
N PRO A 105 -11.64 -1.86 11.15
CA PRO A 105 -12.91 -2.27 11.73
C PRO A 105 -14.02 -1.28 11.37
N ALA A 106 -15.24 -1.78 11.16
CA ALA A 106 -16.35 -0.99 10.63
C ALA A 106 -16.60 0.29 11.43
N GLU A 107 -16.60 0.21 12.76
CA GLU A 107 -16.79 1.34 13.66
C GLU A 107 -15.66 2.39 13.57
N VAL A 108 -14.43 1.94 13.31
CA VAL A 108 -13.28 2.83 13.10
C VAL A 108 -13.38 3.49 11.72
N PHE A 109 -13.70 2.71 10.69
CA PHE A 109 -13.95 3.21 9.33
C PHE A 109 -15.02 4.30 9.35
N GLU A 110 -16.18 4.05 9.96
CA GLU A 110 -17.30 5.00 10.00
C GLU A 110 -16.89 6.32 10.67
N ARG A 111 -16.13 6.24 11.76
CA ARG A 111 -15.61 7.42 12.46
C ARG A 111 -14.61 8.21 11.62
N VAL A 112 -13.71 7.54 10.89
CA VAL A 112 -12.61 8.15 10.13
C VAL A 112 -13.09 8.69 8.78
N TYR A 113 -13.92 7.94 8.07
CA TYR A 113 -14.41 8.25 6.71
C TYR A 113 -15.75 8.98 6.71
N LYS A 114 -16.40 9.14 7.88
CA LYS A 114 -17.71 9.79 8.03
C LYS A 114 -18.77 9.20 7.10
N LYS A 115 -18.70 7.89 6.89
CA LYS A 115 -19.56 7.13 5.97
C LYS A 115 -19.86 5.78 6.59
N LYS A 116 -21.13 5.38 6.58
CA LYS A 116 -21.58 4.06 7.06
C LYS A 116 -20.86 2.94 6.30
N HIS A 117 -20.38 1.93 7.01
CA HIS A 117 -19.84 0.73 6.39
C HIS A 117 -21.01 -0.18 5.95
N LEU A 118 -21.13 -0.43 4.65
CA LEU A 118 -22.26 -1.17 4.09
C LEU A 118 -22.04 -2.68 4.05
N ASP A 119 -20.78 -3.12 4.21
CA ASP A 119 -20.42 -4.53 4.08
C ASP A 119 -19.41 -5.02 5.14
N PRO A 120 -19.68 -4.92 6.45
CA PRO A 120 -18.77 -5.46 7.46
C PRO A 120 -18.63 -6.98 7.29
N ARG A 121 -17.42 -7.46 7.01
CA ARG A 121 -17.12 -8.89 6.81
C ARG A 121 -15.70 -9.25 7.25
N PRO A 122 -15.39 -10.54 7.46
CA PRO A 122 -14.02 -10.98 7.71
C PRO A 122 -13.07 -10.53 6.59
N ASN A 123 -12.00 -9.85 6.97
CA ASN A 123 -10.96 -9.36 6.08
C ASN A 123 -9.62 -9.34 6.82
N VAL A 124 -8.53 -9.25 6.07
CA VAL A 124 -7.17 -9.17 6.61
C VAL A 124 -6.49 -7.90 6.09
N TYR A 125 -5.75 -7.21 6.95
CA TYR A 125 -4.91 -6.08 6.55
C TYR A 125 -3.70 -6.60 5.77
N GLY A 126 -3.60 -6.22 4.50
CA GLY A 126 -2.67 -6.82 3.53
C GLY A 126 -1.23 -6.32 3.61
N LEU A 127 -0.61 -6.40 4.80
CA LEU A 127 0.81 -6.09 5.01
C LEU A 127 1.58 -7.41 5.25
N PRO A 128 2.15 -8.02 4.20
CA PRO A 128 2.80 -9.34 4.27
C PRO A 128 3.84 -9.50 5.36
N GLU A 129 4.61 -8.45 5.63
CA GLU A 129 5.66 -8.49 6.65
C GLU A 129 5.12 -8.74 8.07
N LEU A 130 3.83 -8.45 8.33
CA LEU A 130 3.17 -8.69 9.62
C LEU A 130 2.13 -9.81 9.58
N HIS A 131 1.44 -10.00 8.45
CA HIS A 131 0.19 -10.80 8.38
C HIS A 131 0.21 -11.90 7.31
N ALA A 132 1.39 -12.37 6.88
CA ALA A 132 1.49 -13.35 5.79
C ALA A 132 0.63 -14.62 6.01
N GLU A 133 0.57 -15.14 7.24
CA GLU A 133 -0.19 -16.35 7.54
C GLU A 133 -1.71 -16.14 7.46
N GLU A 134 -2.18 -14.97 7.91
CA GLU A 134 -3.57 -14.56 7.79
C GLU A 134 -3.96 -14.31 6.33
N ILE A 135 -3.10 -13.62 5.56
CA ILE A 135 -3.31 -13.31 4.14
C ILE A 135 -3.48 -14.59 3.31
N LYS A 136 -2.69 -15.63 3.59
CA LYS A 136 -2.71 -16.91 2.85
C LYS A 136 -4.11 -17.53 2.75
N ASN A 137 -4.90 -17.40 3.81
CA ASN A 137 -6.24 -17.98 3.91
C ASN A 137 -7.37 -16.95 3.74
N ALA A 138 -7.04 -15.68 3.52
CA ALA A 138 -8.02 -14.63 3.42
C ALA A 138 -8.84 -14.73 2.12
N THR A 139 -10.15 -14.47 2.23
CA THR A 139 -11.02 -14.25 1.07
C THR A 139 -10.99 -12.79 0.63
N VAL A 140 -10.93 -11.86 1.58
CA VAL A 140 -10.84 -10.42 1.34
C VAL A 140 -9.61 -9.86 2.05
N VAL A 141 -8.76 -9.17 1.30
CA VAL A 141 -7.60 -8.45 1.81
C VAL A 141 -7.82 -6.96 1.60
N GLY A 142 -7.78 -6.18 2.67
CA GLY A 142 -7.68 -4.72 2.60
C GLY A 142 -6.24 -4.34 2.36
N ASN A 143 -5.88 -4.02 1.13
CA ASN A 143 -4.51 -3.65 0.79
C ASN A 143 -4.17 -2.30 1.43
N PRO A 144 -3.05 -2.18 2.18
CA PRO A 144 -2.71 -1.00 2.99
C PRO A 144 -2.67 0.32 2.22
N GLY A 145 -2.84 1.42 2.96
CA GLY A 145 -2.49 2.73 2.45
C GLY A 145 -0.99 2.88 2.20
N CYS A 146 -0.63 3.75 1.26
CA CYS A 146 0.76 4.01 0.91
C CYS A 146 1.59 4.59 2.07
N TYR A 147 1.07 5.58 2.81
CA TYR A 147 1.76 6.10 4.00
C TYR A 147 1.86 5.08 5.15
N PRO A 148 0.78 4.38 5.55
CA PRO A 148 0.84 3.34 6.56
C PRO A 148 1.91 2.29 6.25
N THR A 149 2.03 1.86 5.00
CA THR A 149 3.03 0.85 4.61
C THR A 149 4.45 1.25 5.05
N GLY A 150 4.94 2.41 4.63
CA GLY A 150 6.29 2.86 5.01
C GLY A 150 6.44 3.20 6.50
N ALA A 151 5.41 3.77 7.12
CA ALA A 151 5.42 4.16 8.52
C ALA A 151 5.39 2.95 9.48
N ILE A 152 4.53 1.97 9.19
CA ILE A 152 4.41 0.73 9.96
C ILE A 152 5.71 -0.06 9.83
N LEU A 153 6.25 -0.24 8.61
CA LEU A 153 7.52 -0.93 8.42
C LEU A 153 8.70 -0.20 9.11
N ALA A 154 8.69 1.13 9.16
CA ALA A 154 9.69 1.87 9.94
C ALA A 154 9.56 1.60 11.45
N GLY A 155 8.35 1.57 12.00
CA GLY A 155 8.12 1.50 13.45
C GLY A 155 8.01 0.09 14.04
N ALA A 156 7.52 -0.88 13.28
CA ALA A 156 7.10 -2.19 13.78
C ALA A 156 8.17 -2.94 14.58
N PRO A 157 9.46 -2.99 14.18
CA PRO A 157 10.48 -3.72 14.94
C PRO A 157 10.65 -3.20 16.37
N LEU A 158 10.80 -1.88 16.53
CA LEU A 158 10.97 -1.26 17.83
C LEU A 158 9.69 -1.31 18.67
N VAL A 159 8.52 -1.16 18.05
CA VAL A 159 7.23 -1.28 18.76
C VAL A 159 7.05 -2.71 19.26
N ARG A 160 7.35 -3.72 18.44
CA ARG A 160 7.28 -5.14 18.82
C ARG A 160 8.26 -5.50 19.93
N ALA A 161 9.44 -4.89 19.95
CA ALA A 161 10.41 -5.05 21.03
C ALA A 161 9.97 -4.43 22.36
N GLY A 162 8.87 -3.66 22.39
CA GLY A 162 8.32 -3.08 23.62
C GLY A 162 9.13 -1.91 24.19
N VAL A 163 10.02 -1.32 23.40
CA VAL A 163 10.92 -0.23 23.83
C VAL A 163 10.34 1.16 23.55
N VAL A 164 9.25 1.26 22.79
CA VAL A 164 8.69 2.53 22.31
C VAL A 164 7.70 3.13 23.31
N GLU A 165 7.89 4.40 23.67
CA GLU A 165 6.87 5.21 24.34
C GLU A 165 5.96 5.91 23.33
N ARG A 166 6.56 6.59 22.34
CA ARG A 166 5.81 7.28 21.28
C ARG A 166 6.60 7.40 19.98
N ILE A 167 5.90 7.52 18.86
CA ILE A 167 6.49 7.80 17.54
C ILE A 167 5.78 8.99 16.90
N VAL A 168 6.57 9.90 16.32
CA VAL A 168 6.08 10.96 15.45
C VAL A 168 6.55 10.67 14.02
N PHE A 169 5.60 10.33 13.16
CA PHE A 169 5.83 10.08 11.74
C PHE A 169 5.65 11.37 10.94
N ASP A 170 6.71 11.83 10.30
CA ASP A 170 6.71 12.93 9.35
C ASP A 170 7.01 12.37 7.94
N SER A 171 5.99 12.32 7.09
CA SER A 171 6.08 11.65 5.79
C SER A 171 5.92 12.59 4.62
N LYS A 172 6.74 12.40 3.58
CA LYS A 172 6.81 13.22 2.38
C LYS A 172 6.43 12.37 1.18
N SER A 173 5.36 12.70 0.47
CA SER A 173 4.87 11.94 -0.69
C SER A 173 4.95 12.73 -1.98
N GLY A 174 5.24 12.04 -3.08
CA GLY A 174 4.96 12.53 -4.41
C GLY A 174 3.45 12.71 -4.67
N ILE A 175 3.13 13.52 -5.69
CA ILE A 175 1.76 13.97 -5.99
C ILE A 175 0.84 12.86 -6.54
N SER A 176 1.40 11.77 -7.09
CA SER A 176 0.59 10.65 -7.63
C SER A 176 -0.34 10.00 -6.59
N GLY A 177 -0.05 10.14 -5.29
CA GLY A 177 -0.93 9.69 -4.22
C GLY A 177 -2.30 10.41 -4.18
N ALA A 178 -2.45 11.55 -4.84
CA ALA A 178 -3.73 12.26 -4.98
C ALA A 178 -4.65 11.66 -6.06
N GLY A 179 -4.15 10.75 -6.90
CA GLY A 179 -4.87 10.19 -8.04
C GLY A 179 -4.71 11.01 -9.32
N GLN A 180 -5.44 10.59 -10.37
CA GLN A 180 -5.28 11.12 -11.72
C GLN A 180 -6.05 12.41 -12.00
N GLU A 181 -7.13 12.66 -11.26
CA GLU A 181 -8.04 13.78 -11.54
C GLU A 181 -7.40 15.09 -11.04
N PRO A 182 -7.23 16.10 -11.91
CA PRO A 182 -6.72 17.39 -11.49
C PRO A 182 -7.62 18.08 -10.47
N SER A 183 -6.99 18.82 -9.57
CA SER A 183 -7.63 19.61 -8.51
C SER A 183 -6.82 20.88 -8.27
N GLU A 184 -7.38 21.81 -7.49
CA GLU A 184 -6.64 23.00 -7.04
C GLU A 184 -5.34 22.63 -6.31
N THR A 185 -5.34 21.52 -5.56
CA THR A 185 -4.18 21.06 -4.79
C THR A 185 -3.15 20.30 -5.63
N THR A 186 -3.51 19.80 -6.81
CA THR A 186 -2.65 19.03 -7.71
C THR A 186 -2.26 19.79 -8.98
N HIS A 187 -2.83 20.98 -9.20
CA HIS A 187 -2.48 21.84 -10.33
C HIS A 187 -0.98 22.13 -10.33
N TYR A 188 -0.30 21.86 -11.45
CA TYR A 188 1.16 21.84 -11.51
C TYR A 188 1.84 23.10 -10.95
N PRO A 189 1.44 24.34 -11.31
CA PRO A 189 2.01 25.56 -10.72
C PRO A 189 1.86 25.67 -9.19
N ASN A 190 0.88 25.01 -8.58
CA ASN A 190 0.66 25.04 -7.12
C ASN A 190 1.54 24.02 -6.37
N VAL A 191 2.10 23.05 -7.10
CA VAL A 191 2.89 21.92 -6.56
C VAL A 191 4.36 22.05 -6.90
N ALA A 192 4.70 22.56 -8.09
CA ALA A 192 6.07 22.76 -8.53
C ALA A 192 6.84 23.65 -7.53
N GLU A 193 8.08 23.25 -7.22
CA GLU A 193 8.98 23.98 -6.32
C GLU A 193 8.41 24.22 -4.90
N ASN A 194 7.39 23.47 -4.49
CA ASN A 194 6.67 23.71 -3.25
C ASN A 194 6.56 22.45 -2.38
N ILE A 195 6.58 22.64 -1.05
CA ILE A 195 6.34 21.58 -0.06
C ILE A 195 5.16 22.02 0.80
N ARG A 196 4.15 21.15 0.94
CA ARG A 196 2.90 21.49 1.62
C ARG A 196 2.50 20.42 2.62
N ALA A 197 2.39 20.80 3.89
CA ALA A 197 1.69 20.00 4.89
C ALA A 197 0.18 20.02 4.62
N TYR A 198 -0.51 18.92 4.88
CA TYR A 198 -1.97 18.84 4.72
C TYR A 198 -2.57 17.83 5.68
N ASN A 199 -3.85 18.03 6.06
CA ASN A 199 -4.53 17.16 7.04
C ASN A 199 -3.67 16.87 8.29
N ILE A 200 -3.00 17.91 8.79
CA ILE A 200 -1.82 17.84 9.68
C ILE A 200 -2.04 16.92 10.89
N THR A 201 -3.24 16.91 11.48
CA THR A 201 -3.60 16.07 12.63
C THR A 201 -4.77 15.13 12.38
N THR A 202 -5.37 15.19 11.18
CA THR A 202 -6.64 14.57 10.85
C THR A 202 -6.55 13.57 9.69
N HIS A 203 -5.34 13.29 9.20
CA HIS A 203 -5.16 12.39 8.07
C HIS A 203 -5.66 10.98 8.37
N ARG A 204 -6.49 10.44 7.49
CA ARG A 204 -7.21 9.15 7.65
C ARG A 204 -6.27 7.97 7.92
N HIS A 205 -5.13 7.92 7.22
CA HIS A 205 -4.09 6.90 7.41
C HIS A 205 -3.51 6.82 8.83
N LYS A 206 -3.69 7.83 9.69
CA LYS A 206 -3.30 7.74 11.10
C LYS A 206 -4.01 6.56 11.79
N ALA A 207 -5.26 6.30 11.44
CA ALA A 207 -6.03 5.20 12.03
C ALA A 207 -5.44 3.81 11.67
N GLU A 208 -4.94 3.64 10.44
CA GLU A 208 -4.24 2.42 10.03
C GLU A 208 -2.93 2.24 10.82
N ILE A 209 -2.15 3.31 10.96
CA ILE A 209 -0.88 3.27 11.74
C ILE A 209 -1.15 2.92 13.21
N GLU A 210 -2.16 3.56 13.82
CA GLU A 210 -2.55 3.31 15.22
C GLU A 210 -3.07 1.88 15.43
N GLN A 211 -3.85 1.34 14.49
CA GLN A 211 -4.34 -0.03 14.53
C GLN A 211 -3.17 -1.03 14.51
N GLU A 212 -2.30 -0.91 13.52
CA GLU A 212 -1.28 -1.94 13.25
C GLU A 212 -0.14 -1.89 14.27
N LEU A 213 0.34 -0.71 14.62
CA LEU A 213 1.38 -0.58 15.65
C LEU A 213 0.82 -0.73 17.06
N GLY A 214 -0.41 -0.28 17.31
CA GLY A 214 -1.09 -0.46 18.60
C GLY A 214 -1.35 -1.93 18.94
N ALA A 215 -1.59 -2.77 17.93
CA ALA A 215 -1.70 -4.22 18.11
C ALA A 215 -0.38 -4.87 18.58
N LEU A 216 0.77 -4.29 18.22
CA LEU A 216 2.09 -4.76 18.65
C LEU A 216 2.47 -4.26 20.05
N SER A 217 2.04 -3.05 20.43
CA SER A 217 2.23 -2.48 21.77
C SER A 217 1.11 -1.49 22.13
N PRO A 218 0.15 -1.88 22.99
CA PRO A 218 -1.01 -1.05 23.34
C PRO A 218 -0.69 0.27 24.04
N ASN A 219 0.50 0.40 24.63
CA ASN A 219 0.90 1.58 25.40
C ASN A 219 1.66 2.63 24.57
N ALA A 220 2.11 2.27 23.36
CA ALA A 220 2.82 3.17 22.48
C ALA A 220 1.85 4.19 21.84
N ARG A 221 2.29 5.44 21.71
CA ARG A 221 1.48 6.53 21.12
C ARG A 221 1.99 6.94 19.75
N PHE A 222 1.10 7.19 18.80
CA PHE A 222 1.49 7.47 17.42
C PHE A 222 0.91 8.81 16.92
N SER A 223 1.77 9.62 16.31
CA SER A 223 1.40 10.88 15.64
C SER A 223 1.84 10.81 14.18
N PHE A 224 1.08 11.41 13.27
CA PHE A 224 1.37 11.35 11.84
C PHE A 224 1.03 12.68 11.16
N THR A 225 2.01 13.23 10.43
CA THR A 225 1.87 14.43 9.62
C THR A 225 2.39 14.15 8.20
N PRO A 226 1.54 14.29 7.17
CA PRO A 226 1.96 14.15 5.79
C PRO A 226 2.27 15.51 5.13
N HIS A 227 3.23 15.45 4.21
CA HIS A 227 3.65 16.53 3.34
C HIS A 227 3.61 16.05 1.89
N VAL A 228 3.12 16.88 0.99
CA VAL A 228 3.32 16.69 -0.46
C VAL A 228 4.59 17.44 -0.86
N ILE A 229 5.44 16.78 -1.65
CA ILE A 229 6.69 17.32 -2.19
C ILE A 229 6.61 17.40 -3.73
N PRO A 230 7.49 18.16 -4.41
CA PRO A 230 7.48 18.30 -5.86
C PRO A 230 8.15 17.08 -6.53
N SER A 231 7.60 15.89 -6.26
CA SER A 231 7.94 14.62 -6.89
C SER A 231 6.68 13.96 -7.45
N VAL A 232 6.80 13.14 -8.49
CA VAL A 232 5.66 12.38 -9.01
C VAL A 232 5.36 11.18 -8.11
N ARG A 233 6.40 10.42 -7.72
CA ARG A 233 6.28 9.17 -6.97
C ARG A 233 7.19 9.16 -5.74
N GLY A 234 6.94 8.20 -4.87
CA GLY A 234 7.73 7.91 -3.69
C GLY A 234 7.12 8.48 -2.42
N ILE A 235 7.32 7.77 -1.31
CA ILE A 235 7.10 8.25 0.05
C ILE A 235 8.40 8.07 0.82
N LEU A 236 8.82 9.12 1.52
CA LEU A 236 9.88 9.07 2.51
C LEU A 236 9.27 9.39 3.88
N THR A 237 9.37 8.46 4.81
CA THR A 237 8.88 8.64 6.18
C THR A 237 10.06 8.80 7.11
N THR A 238 10.08 9.89 7.86
CA THR A 238 10.98 10.09 9.01
C THR A 238 10.16 9.82 10.28
N ALA A 239 10.51 8.77 11.00
CA ALA A 239 9.91 8.41 12.28
C ALA A 239 10.85 8.85 13.41
N HIS A 240 10.42 9.83 14.21
CA HIS A 240 11.06 10.16 15.47
C HIS A 240 10.50 9.23 16.54
N VAL A 241 11.28 8.20 16.89
CA VAL A 241 10.92 7.17 17.86
C VAL A 241 11.49 7.57 19.22
N PHE A 242 10.62 7.76 20.21
CA PHE A 242 11.02 8.02 21.59
C PHE A 242 10.90 6.74 22.38
N VAL A 243 12.02 6.29 22.95
CA VAL A 243 12.17 5.02 23.65
C VAL A 243 12.12 5.20 25.16
N ASN A 244 11.67 4.16 25.87
CA ASN A 244 11.52 4.18 27.33
C ASN A 244 12.84 4.05 28.10
N ARG A 245 13.94 3.79 27.40
CA ARG A 245 15.31 3.78 27.93
C ARG A 245 16.31 4.08 26.80
N PRO A 246 17.52 4.58 27.11
CA PRO A 246 18.60 4.66 26.13
C PRO A 246 18.90 3.27 25.52
N MET A 247 19.22 3.27 24.23
CA MET A 247 19.57 2.06 23.47
C MET A 247 20.89 2.27 22.74
N ALA A 248 21.68 1.20 22.61
CA ALA A 248 22.88 1.22 21.79
C ALA A 248 22.53 0.98 20.31
N THR A 249 23.34 1.50 19.38
CA THR A 249 23.14 1.32 17.93
C THR A 249 23.11 -0.17 17.57
N GLU A 250 23.97 -0.99 18.17
CA GLU A 250 24.06 -2.43 17.92
C GLU A 250 22.79 -3.18 18.38
N GLU A 251 22.19 -2.71 19.48
CA GLU A 251 20.92 -3.26 19.98
C GLU A 251 19.79 -2.99 18.99
N VAL A 252 19.68 -1.74 18.51
CA VAL A 252 18.68 -1.36 17.50
C VAL A 252 18.90 -2.12 16.20
N GLN A 253 20.16 -2.23 15.75
CA GLN A 253 20.51 -2.97 14.55
C GLN A 253 20.04 -4.42 14.62
N SER A 254 20.32 -5.11 15.73
CA SER A 254 19.92 -6.50 15.94
C SER A 254 18.40 -6.67 15.87
N ILE A 255 17.63 -5.74 16.46
CA ILE A 255 16.16 -5.76 16.40
C ILE A 255 15.65 -5.70 14.95
N TYR A 256 16.20 -4.82 14.11
CA TYR A 256 15.76 -4.71 12.71
C TYR A 256 16.19 -5.92 11.87
N GLU A 257 17.44 -6.39 12.05
CA GLU A 257 17.97 -7.54 11.31
C GLU A 257 17.18 -8.82 11.63
N GLU A 258 16.86 -9.08 12.90
CA GLU A 258 16.06 -10.23 13.31
C GLU A 258 14.62 -10.14 12.81
N PHE A 259 13.99 -8.96 12.93
CA PHE A 259 12.59 -8.77 12.57
C PHE A 259 12.35 -8.92 11.05
N TYR A 260 13.32 -8.50 10.22
CA TYR A 260 13.19 -8.52 8.76
C TYR A 260 14.04 -9.59 8.07
N ALA A 261 14.64 -10.53 8.81
CA ALA A 261 15.55 -11.55 8.28
C ALA A 261 14.97 -12.36 7.10
N ASP A 262 13.66 -12.62 7.12
CA ASP A 262 12.94 -13.40 6.13
C ASP A 262 12.01 -12.54 5.23
N LYS A 263 12.14 -11.20 5.27
CA LYS A 263 11.28 -10.28 4.52
C LYS A 263 12.00 -9.70 3.31
N PRO A 264 11.93 -10.34 2.12
CA PRO A 264 12.75 -10.03 0.96
C PRO A 264 12.56 -8.60 0.43
N PHE A 265 11.40 -7.99 0.65
CA PHE A 265 11.12 -6.64 0.19
C PHE A 265 11.51 -5.54 1.18
N VAL A 266 12.02 -5.88 2.37
CA VAL A 266 12.58 -4.89 3.30
C VAL A 266 14.10 -4.96 3.23
N ARG A 267 14.74 -3.81 3.03
CA ARG A 267 16.20 -3.69 2.94
C ARG A 267 16.72 -2.72 3.97
N MET A 268 17.72 -3.15 4.74
CA MET A 268 18.52 -2.24 5.57
C MET A 268 19.47 -1.47 4.66
N ASN A 269 19.04 -0.30 4.19
CA ASN A 269 19.73 0.52 3.20
C ASN A 269 19.39 1.99 3.40
N LYS A 270 20.26 2.90 2.95
CA LYS A 270 20.00 4.34 3.00
C LYS A 270 18.76 4.68 2.16
N PRO A 271 17.67 5.17 2.78
CA PRO A 271 16.42 5.44 2.08
C PRO A 271 16.58 6.57 1.06
N SER A 272 16.08 6.33 -0.15
CA SER A 272 16.06 7.30 -1.24
C SER A 272 14.88 6.99 -2.15
N LEU A 273 14.10 8.01 -2.52
CA LEU A 273 12.95 7.83 -3.41
C LEU A 273 13.37 7.27 -4.77
N ALA A 274 14.54 7.66 -5.29
CA ALA A 274 15.07 7.17 -6.56
C ALA A 274 15.40 5.67 -6.49
N ASN A 275 15.93 5.20 -5.36
CA ASN A 275 16.37 3.80 -5.22
C ASN A 275 15.21 2.79 -5.17
N VAL A 276 14.02 3.24 -4.78
CA VAL A 276 12.83 2.39 -4.62
C VAL A 276 11.80 2.60 -5.74
N ARG A 277 11.97 3.64 -6.56
CA ARG A 277 11.06 4.01 -7.66
C ARG A 277 10.82 2.83 -8.60
N GLY A 278 9.55 2.48 -8.82
CA GLY A 278 9.11 1.38 -9.67
C GLY A 278 9.26 -0.02 -9.06
N SER A 279 9.84 -0.14 -7.86
CA SER A 279 10.09 -1.42 -7.18
C SER A 279 9.14 -1.66 -6.00
N ASN A 280 9.04 -2.91 -5.58
CA ASN A 280 8.27 -3.30 -4.40
C ASN A 280 9.09 -3.22 -3.08
N PHE A 281 10.29 -2.62 -3.10
CA PHE A 281 11.13 -2.52 -1.91
C PHE A 281 10.69 -1.41 -0.95
N CYS A 282 10.93 -1.66 0.34
CA CYS A 282 11.03 -0.67 1.40
C CYS A 282 12.47 -0.62 1.91
N ASP A 283 13.13 0.53 1.71
CA ASP A 283 14.47 0.76 2.25
C ASP A 283 14.34 1.43 3.61
N ILE A 284 15.05 0.92 4.61
CA ILE A 284 15.04 1.41 5.99
C ILE A 284 16.47 1.64 6.48
N SER A 285 16.69 2.77 7.15
CA SER A 285 17.87 3.01 7.98
C SER A 285 17.47 3.72 9.27
N PHE A 286 18.34 3.73 10.26
CA PHE A 286 18.12 4.48 11.50
C PHE A 286 19.42 5.12 12.00
N GLU A 287 19.25 6.08 12.91
CA GLU A 287 20.32 6.71 13.67
C GLU A 287 19.86 6.83 15.12
N VAL A 288 20.70 6.37 16.06
CA VAL A 288 20.47 6.55 17.49
C VAL A 288 21.02 7.91 17.88
N ASP A 289 20.19 8.75 18.49
CA ASP A 289 20.59 10.07 18.98
C ASP A 289 21.24 9.91 20.36
N GLU A 290 22.55 9.63 20.36
CA GLU A 290 23.32 9.25 21.55
C GLU A 290 23.12 10.20 22.73
N GLY A 291 22.88 9.63 23.92
CA GLY A 291 22.62 10.40 25.14
C GLY A 291 21.20 10.94 25.28
N THR A 292 20.32 10.67 24.31
CA THR A 292 18.90 11.00 24.37
C THR A 292 18.01 9.74 24.41
N ASP A 293 16.70 9.93 24.49
CA ASP A 293 15.69 8.89 24.38
C ASP A 293 15.16 8.73 22.94
N ARG A 294 15.90 9.23 21.92
CA ARG A 294 15.41 9.31 20.55
C ARG A 294 16.19 8.43 19.58
N ILE A 295 15.46 7.74 18.70
CA ILE A 295 15.98 7.06 17.51
C ILE A 295 15.26 7.68 16.30
N VAL A 296 16.02 8.06 15.28
CA VAL A 296 15.47 8.53 14.02
C VAL A 296 15.50 7.38 13.03
N VAL A 297 14.32 6.88 12.66
CA VAL A 297 14.19 5.84 11.63
C VAL A 297 13.68 6.49 10.36
N VAL A 298 14.27 6.15 9.22
CA VAL A 298 13.83 6.63 7.92
C VAL A 298 13.45 5.44 7.06
N SER A 299 12.32 5.52 6.39
CA SER A 299 11.93 4.55 5.35
C SER A 299 11.62 5.23 4.02
N ALA A 300 11.84 4.52 2.92
CA ALA A 300 11.44 4.94 1.58
C ALA A 300 10.74 3.81 0.84
N ILE A 301 9.66 4.13 0.14
CA ILE A 301 8.91 3.22 -0.75
C ILE A 301 8.48 3.95 -2.02
N ASP A 302 8.21 3.21 -3.11
CA ASP A 302 7.35 3.74 -4.18
C ASP A 302 5.88 3.63 -3.77
N ASN A 303 5.18 4.76 -3.71
CA ASN A 303 3.80 4.85 -3.24
C ASN A 303 2.79 4.12 -4.13
N MET A 304 3.12 3.87 -5.39
CA MET A 304 2.26 3.17 -6.35
C MET A 304 2.58 1.67 -6.43
N VAL A 305 3.80 1.28 -6.07
CA VAL A 305 4.23 -0.13 -6.08
C VAL A 305 4.13 -0.72 -4.68
N LYS A 306 5.17 -0.62 -3.82
CA LYS A 306 5.10 -1.13 -2.45
C LYS A 306 3.99 -0.46 -1.64
N GLY A 307 3.69 0.81 -1.90
CA GLY A 307 2.59 1.51 -1.24
C GLY A 307 1.18 1.19 -1.79
N ALA A 308 1.06 0.41 -2.88
CA ALA A 308 -0.23 0.06 -3.47
C ALA A 308 -0.20 -1.25 -4.29
N ALA A 309 0.06 -1.18 -5.59
CA ALA A 309 -0.16 -2.28 -6.54
C ALA A 309 0.82 -3.45 -6.38
N GLY A 310 2.09 -3.16 -6.09
CA GLY A 310 3.10 -4.19 -5.84
C GLY A 310 2.80 -4.98 -4.56
N GLN A 311 2.39 -4.31 -3.50
CA GLN A 311 1.95 -4.98 -2.27
C GLN A 311 0.66 -5.78 -2.47
N ALA A 312 -0.26 -5.30 -3.31
CA ALA A 312 -1.44 -6.06 -3.69
C ALA A 312 -1.07 -7.37 -4.42
N ILE A 313 -0.09 -7.32 -5.32
CA ILE A 313 0.42 -8.53 -6.01
C ILE A 313 1.18 -9.44 -5.04
N GLN A 314 1.92 -8.88 -4.07
CA GLN A 314 2.55 -9.66 -3.00
C GLN A 314 1.50 -10.43 -2.18
N ASN A 315 0.39 -9.75 -1.81
CA ASN A 315 -0.76 -10.38 -1.16
C ASN A 315 -1.36 -11.51 -2.02
N MET A 316 -1.56 -11.27 -3.33
CA MET A 316 -2.03 -12.30 -4.27
C MET A 316 -1.10 -13.51 -4.31
N ASN A 317 0.21 -13.29 -4.41
CA ASN A 317 1.19 -14.37 -4.44
C ASN A 317 1.07 -15.26 -3.20
N ILE A 318 0.98 -14.66 -2.01
CA ILE A 318 0.80 -15.36 -0.74
C ILE A 318 -0.53 -16.13 -0.69
N MET A 319 -1.63 -15.50 -1.09
CA MET A 319 -2.96 -16.12 -1.18
C MET A 319 -2.93 -17.41 -2.02
N TYR A 320 -2.18 -17.42 -3.12
CA TYR A 320 -2.10 -18.56 -4.05
C TYR A 320 -0.88 -19.46 -3.81
N GLY A 321 -0.16 -19.28 -2.68
CA GLY A 321 0.98 -20.12 -2.33
C GLY A 321 2.18 -20.00 -3.29
N LEU A 322 2.28 -18.90 -4.02
CA LEU A 322 3.44 -18.58 -4.83
C LEU A 322 4.57 -17.99 -3.97
N ASP A 323 5.79 -17.99 -4.50
CA ASP A 323 6.86 -17.15 -3.94
C ASP A 323 6.40 -15.69 -4.00
N GLU A 324 6.42 -14.98 -2.87
CA GLU A 324 5.88 -13.63 -2.76
C GLU A 324 6.59 -12.63 -3.69
N ARG A 325 7.80 -12.95 -4.17
CA ARG A 325 8.59 -12.13 -5.09
C ARG A 325 8.13 -12.24 -6.55
N THR A 326 7.31 -13.24 -6.88
CA THR A 326 6.94 -13.57 -8.27
C THR A 326 6.33 -12.37 -9.00
N GLY A 327 6.89 -12.03 -10.18
CA GLY A 327 6.43 -10.92 -11.03
C GLY A 327 6.69 -9.51 -10.50
N ILE A 328 7.19 -9.36 -9.27
CA ILE A 328 7.44 -8.06 -8.63
C ILE A 328 8.86 -7.92 -8.05
N TRP A 329 9.74 -8.90 -8.32
CA TRP A 329 11.16 -8.86 -7.98
C TRP A 329 11.98 -8.02 -8.97
N MET A 330 11.76 -6.71 -8.96
CA MET A 330 12.46 -5.78 -9.84
C MET A 330 13.24 -4.75 -9.02
N SER A 331 14.43 -4.40 -9.47
CA SER A 331 15.19 -3.28 -8.89
C SER A 331 14.45 -1.96 -9.09
N GLY A 332 14.75 -0.97 -8.25
CA GLY A 332 14.35 0.41 -8.53
C GLY A 332 14.93 0.90 -9.86
N LEU A 333 14.30 1.93 -10.43
CA LEU A 333 14.74 2.59 -11.65
C LEU A 333 15.51 3.87 -11.28
N PRO A 334 16.86 3.83 -11.27
CA PRO A 334 17.64 5.05 -11.13
C PRO A 334 17.69 5.82 -12.47
N PRO A 335 17.75 7.16 -12.47
CA PRO A 335 17.24 8.14 -11.49
C PRO A 335 15.75 8.51 -11.66
#